data_AF-A0A9Q3E7E4-F1
#
_entry.id   AF-A0A9Q3E7E4-F1
#
_cell.length_a   1.000
_cell.length_b   1.000
_cell.length_c   1.000
_cell.angle_alpha   90.00
_cell.angle_beta   90.00
_cell.angle_gamma   90.00
#
_symmetry.space_group_name_H-M   'P 1'
#
loop_
_entity.id
_entity.type
_entity.pdbx_description
1 polymer ?
#
loop_
_entity_poly.entity_id
_entity_poly.type
_entity_poly.pdbx_seq_one_letter_code
_entity_poly.pdbx_strand_id
1 'polypeptide(L)'
;MWKRACDTAAKCIAEAKEYNKQRLTEEFCRKHPEFPVSLVKPYFQTGEEKFPSRKKTTTPPDIVKVEDSPGPVKKIIKARNIRLNGKTQRQYLVRLKTQKAYKDKLLTEDTIPDGNLHLRRFRAPKKTEKSHQ
;
A
#
# COMPACT_ATOMS: atom_id res chain seq x y z
N MET A 1 25.27 23.26 44.57
CA MET A 1 23.87 23.72 44.48
C MET A 1 22.94 22.69 43.83
N TRP A 2 23.38 21.92 42.82
CA TRP A 2 22.53 20.97 42.07
C TRP A 2 22.12 19.68 42.82
N LYS A 3 22.92 19.17 43.76
CA LYS A 3 22.57 17.97 44.55
C LYS A 3 21.26 18.16 45.33
N ARG A 4 21.09 19.32 45.97
CA ARG A 4 19.87 19.65 46.73
C ARG A 4 18.61 19.65 45.85
N ALA A 5 18.71 20.13 44.61
CA ALA A 5 17.59 20.16 43.67
C ALA A 5 17.16 18.74 43.26
N CYS A 6 18.12 17.85 42.98
CA CYS A 6 17.84 16.44 42.71
C CYS A 6 17.21 15.72 43.91
N ASP A 7 17.68 16.04 45.13
CA ASP A 7 17.14 15.44 46.36
C ASP A 7 15.68 15.89 46.62
N THR A 8 15.35 17.16 46.35
CA THR A 8 13.95 17.63 46.41
C THR A 8 13.08 17.00 45.33
N ALA A 9 13.58 16.88 44.10
CA ALA A 9 12.83 16.24 43.02
C ALA A 9 12.54 14.77 43.34
N ALA A 10 13.50 14.04 43.90
CA ALA A 10 13.32 12.66 44.34
C ALA A 10 12.25 12.53 45.44
N LYS A 11 12.22 13.46 46.39
CA LYS A 11 11.20 13.50 47.45
C LYS A 11 9.80 13.75 46.90
N CYS A 12 9.64 14.74 46.00
CA CYS A 12 8.35 15.01 45.37
C CYS A 12 7.82 13.81 44.55
N ILE A 13 8.71 13.09 43.88
CA ILE A 13 8.34 11.87 43.14
C ILE A 13 7.91 10.76 44.10
N ALA A 14 8.59 10.60 45.23
CA ALA A 14 8.22 9.59 46.24
C ALA A 14 6.86 9.90 46.87
N GLU A 15 6.63 11.15 47.24
CA GLU A 15 5.35 11.62 47.80
C GLU A 15 4.19 11.46 46.81
N ALA A 16 4.40 11.80 45.54
CA ALA A 16 3.40 11.59 44.48
C ALA A 16 3.08 10.10 44.25
N LYS A 17 4.06 9.21 44.41
CA LYS A 17 3.84 7.76 44.33
C LYS A 17 3.04 7.24 45.52
N GLU A 18 3.32 7.71 46.74
CA GLU A 18 2.54 7.34 47.92
C GLU A 18 1.10 7.84 47.84
N TYR A 19 0.89 9.09 47.42
CA TYR A 19 -0.44 9.67 47.22
C TYR A 19 -1.27 8.86 46.21
N ASN A 20 -0.66 8.47 45.08
CA ASN A 20 -1.33 7.64 44.08
C ASN A 20 -1.62 6.21 44.59
N LYS A 21 -0.73 5.64 45.41
CA LYS A 21 -0.92 4.32 46.04
C LYS A 21 -2.08 4.31 47.04
N GLN A 22 -2.33 5.41 47.76
CA GLN A 22 -3.48 5.53 48.66
C GLN A 22 -4.81 5.68 47.88
N ARG A 23 -4.76 6.28 46.69
CA ARG A 23 -5.95 6.61 45.89
C ARG A 23 -6.40 5.48 44.96
N LEU A 24 -5.47 4.60 44.56
CA LEU A 24 -5.78 3.34 43.87
C LEU A 24 -5.53 2.19 44.85
N THR A 25 -6.59 1.58 45.37
CA THR A 25 -6.42 0.31 46.10
C THR A 25 -5.84 -0.73 45.16
N GLU A 26 -5.09 -1.71 45.69
CA GLU A 26 -4.37 -2.71 44.88
C GLU A 26 -5.32 -3.49 43.94
N GLU A 27 -6.59 -3.58 44.31
CA GLU A 27 -7.67 -4.19 43.54
C GLU A 27 -8.08 -3.39 42.30
N PHE A 28 -7.99 -2.05 42.33
CA PHE A 28 -8.32 -1.18 41.20
C PHE A 28 -7.19 -1.09 40.17
N CYS A 29 -5.92 -1.29 40.56
CA CYS A 29 -4.78 -1.31 39.64
C CYS A 29 -4.81 -2.51 38.68
N ARG A 30 -5.42 -3.64 39.09
CA ARG A 30 -5.45 -4.90 38.31
C ARG A 30 -6.66 -5.01 37.39
N LYS A 31 -7.68 -4.15 37.58
CA LYS A 31 -8.90 -4.15 36.76
C LYS A 31 -8.79 -3.04 35.71
N HIS A 32 -9.14 -3.36 34.47
CA HIS A 32 -9.33 -2.32 33.46
C HIS A 32 -10.46 -1.39 33.94
N PRO A 33 -10.39 -0.07 33.73
CA PRO A 33 -11.51 0.81 34.04
C PRO A 33 -12.77 0.30 33.33
N GLU A 34 -13.78 -0.06 34.12
CA GLU A 34 -15.09 -0.46 33.63
C GLU A 34 -15.93 0.80 33.45
N PHE A 35 -16.19 1.17 32.20
CA PHE A 35 -17.12 2.24 31.88
C PHE A 35 -18.54 1.66 31.92
N PRO A 36 -19.49 2.34 32.59
CA PRO A 36 -20.87 1.88 32.63
C PRO A 36 -21.43 1.79 31.21
N VAL A 37 -22.00 0.63 30.88
CA VAL A 37 -22.55 0.30 29.56
C VAL A 37 -23.82 1.11 29.24
N SER A 38 -24.23 2.04 30.10
CA SER A 38 -25.30 3.01 29.81
C SER A 38 -24.88 4.13 28.85
N LEU A 39 -23.60 4.19 28.46
CA LEU A 39 -23.11 5.03 27.35
C LEU A 39 -23.30 4.37 25.96
N VAL A 40 -24.14 3.34 25.85
CA VAL A 40 -24.53 2.81 24.54
C VAL A 40 -25.34 3.87 23.83
N LYS A 41 -24.72 4.50 22.83
CA LYS A 41 -25.42 5.41 21.93
C LYS A 41 -26.61 4.66 21.31
N PRO A 42 -27.84 5.17 21.45
CA PRO A 42 -28.98 4.55 20.79
C PRO A 42 -28.74 4.59 19.27
N TYR A 43 -28.75 3.42 18.64
CA TYR A 43 -28.70 3.30 17.19
C TYR A 43 -30.06 3.71 16.62
N PHE A 44 -30.20 4.96 16.23
CA PHE A 44 -31.38 5.42 15.52
C PHE A 44 -31.33 4.95 14.06
N GLN A 45 -32.48 4.53 13.53
CA GLN A 45 -32.62 4.27 12.11
C GLN A 45 -32.28 5.54 11.32
N THR A 46 -31.51 5.36 10.26
CA THR A 46 -30.97 6.47 9.47
C THR A 46 -31.99 6.89 8.42
N GLY A 47 -33.05 7.55 8.89
CA GLY A 47 -34.08 8.14 8.03
C GLY A 47 -33.58 9.40 7.33
N GLU A 48 -34.07 9.62 6.10
CA GLU A 48 -33.75 10.81 5.28
C GLU A 48 -34.26 12.10 5.94
N GLU A 49 -35.30 12.02 6.77
CA GLU A 49 -35.84 13.13 7.57
C GLU A 49 -34.86 13.66 8.63
N LYS A 50 -34.15 12.77 9.33
CA LYS A 50 -33.18 13.16 10.37
C LYS A 50 -31.83 13.58 9.79
N PHE A 51 -31.49 13.11 8.60
CA PHE A 51 -30.19 13.36 7.98
C PHE A 51 -30.35 13.74 6.49
N PRO A 52 -30.90 14.93 6.18
CA PRO A 52 -31.20 15.36 4.81
C PRO A 52 -29.95 15.54 3.93
N SER A 53 -28.76 15.65 4.55
CA SER A 53 -27.47 15.68 3.85
C SER A 53 -27.01 14.32 3.33
N ARG A 54 -27.59 13.21 3.78
CA ARG A 54 -27.32 11.85 3.28
C ARG A 54 -28.14 11.56 2.04
N LYS A 55 -27.92 12.33 0.97
CA LYS A 55 -28.46 11.96 -0.35
C LYS A 55 -27.74 10.70 -0.82
N LYS A 56 -28.48 9.61 -1.02
CA LYS A 56 -27.95 8.39 -1.64
C LYS A 56 -27.54 8.74 -3.07
N THR A 57 -26.26 8.93 -3.33
CA THR A 57 -25.72 9.00 -4.69
C THR A 57 -25.89 7.61 -5.31
N THR A 58 -26.92 7.43 -6.14
CA THR A 58 -27.37 6.14 -6.67
C THR A 58 -26.42 5.50 -7.68
N THR A 59 -25.42 6.23 -8.19
CA THR A 59 -24.54 5.70 -9.23
C THR A 59 -23.11 5.61 -8.73
N PRO A 60 -22.53 4.40 -8.61
CA PRO A 60 -21.08 4.29 -8.50
C PRO A 60 -20.45 4.97 -9.73
N PRO A 61 -19.31 5.65 -9.59
CA PRO A 61 -18.63 6.25 -10.72
C PRO A 61 -18.28 5.14 -11.72
N ASP A 62 -18.57 5.37 -13.00
CA ASP A 62 -18.12 4.47 -14.07
C ASP A 62 -16.60 4.34 -13.99
N ILE A 63 -16.14 3.13 -13.72
CA ILE A 63 -14.72 2.79 -13.76
C ILE A 63 -14.33 2.83 -15.24
N VAL A 64 -13.82 3.97 -15.69
CA VAL A 64 -13.24 4.11 -17.02
C VAL A 64 -12.12 3.08 -17.11
N LYS A 65 -12.35 2.02 -17.89
CA LYS A 65 -11.28 1.10 -18.30
C LYS A 65 -10.36 1.92 -19.19
N VAL A 66 -9.32 2.50 -18.60
CA VAL A 66 -8.26 3.16 -19.34
C VAL A 66 -7.72 2.10 -20.28
N GLU A 67 -7.99 2.25 -21.57
CA GLU A 67 -7.43 1.34 -22.57
C GLU A 67 -5.92 1.37 -22.37
N ASP A 68 -5.39 0.22 -21.97
CA ASP A 68 -4.05 0.05 -21.45
C ASP A 68 -3.07 0.01 -22.63
N SER A 69 -3.21 0.98 -23.55
CA SER A 69 -2.36 1.13 -24.71
C SER A 69 -0.92 1.20 -24.21
N PRO A 70 -0.08 0.24 -24.62
CA PRO A 70 1.27 0.19 -24.09
C PRO A 70 2.01 1.45 -24.52
N GLY A 71 2.49 2.21 -23.54
CA GLY A 71 3.28 3.40 -23.80
C GLY A 71 4.58 3.10 -24.57
N PRO A 72 5.41 4.12 -24.83
CA PRO A 72 6.61 3.94 -25.64
C PRO A 72 7.59 2.95 -25.00
N VAL A 73 8.05 2.00 -25.82
CA VAL A 73 8.90 0.88 -25.38
C VAL A 73 10.37 1.29 -25.31
N LYS A 74 11.05 0.86 -24.25
CA LYS A 74 12.50 1.02 -24.10
C LYS A 74 13.24 -0.16 -24.68
N LYS A 75 12.95 -1.37 -24.17
CA LYS A 75 13.57 -2.62 -24.61
C LYS A 75 12.74 -3.84 -24.23
N ILE A 76 12.95 -4.92 -24.98
CA ILE A 76 12.44 -6.26 -24.65
C ILE A 76 13.53 -6.99 -23.85
N ILE A 77 13.12 -7.66 -22.78
CA ILE A 77 14.04 -8.29 -21.82
C ILE A 77 14.08 -9.81 -22.02
N LYS A 78 12.91 -10.43 -22.10
CA LYS A 78 12.74 -11.89 -22.21
C LYS A 78 11.58 -12.21 -23.14
N ALA A 79 11.59 -13.43 -23.68
CA ALA A 79 10.48 -14.01 -24.41
C ALA A 79 10.05 -15.31 -23.73
N ARG A 80 8.76 -15.62 -23.78
CA ARG A 80 8.20 -16.90 -23.34
C ARG A 80 7.12 -17.35 -24.32
N ASN A 81 6.94 -18.66 -24.46
CA ASN A 81 5.85 -19.24 -25.25
C ASN A 81 4.73 -19.66 -24.29
N ILE A 82 3.48 -19.41 -24.65
CA ILE A 82 2.30 -19.83 -23.88
C ILE A 82 1.32 -20.50 -24.83
N ARG A 83 0.61 -21.51 -24.34
CA ARG A 83 -0.52 -22.10 -25.05
C ARG A 83 -1.81 -21.44 -24.56
N LEU A 84 -2.44 -20.65 -25.42
CA LEU A 84 -3.76 -20.04 -25.18
C LEU A 84 -4.70 -20.55 -26.27
N ASN A 85 -5.87 -21.08 -25.88
CA ASN A 85 -6.88 -21.60 -26.81
C ASN A 85 -6.33 -22.62 -27.82
N GLY A 86 -5.45 -23.52 -27.36
CA GLY A 86 -4.81 -24.54 -28.19
C GLY A 86 -3.74 -24.03 -29.15
N LYS A 87 -3.51 -22.71 -29.23
CA LYS A 87 -2.47 -22.11 -30.07
C LYS A 87 -1.26 -21.73 -29.22
N THR A 88 -0.07 -22.03 -29.73
CA THR A 88 1.18 -21.58 -29.08
C THR A 88 1.47 -20.14 -29.53
N GLN A 89 1.40 -19.19 -28.61
CA GLN A 89 1.67 -17.78 -28.84
C GLN A 89 2.92 -17.33 -28.09
N ARG A 90 3.71 -16.46 -28.72
CA ARG A 90 4.87 -15.82 -28.11
C ARG A 90 4.46 -14.55 -27.35
N GLN A 91 4.96 -14.44 -26.13
CA GLN A 91 4.87 -13.23 -25.30
C GLN A 91 6.26 -12.71 -24.99
N TYR A 92 6.35 -11.38 -24.92
CA TYR A 92 7.59 -10.65 -24.66
C TYR A 92 7.43 -9.83 -23.40
N LEU A 93 8.44 -9.89 -22.52
CA LEU A 93 8.52 -9.03 -21.35
C LEU A 93 9.13 -7.69 -21.79
N VAL A 94 8.30 -6.65 -21.74
CA VAL A 94 8.60 -5.33 -22.29
C VAL A 94 8.81 -4.33 -21.16
N ARG A 95 9.92 -3.60 -21.23
CA ARG A 95 10.19 -2.45 -20.37
C ARG A 95 9.81 -1.17 -21.07
N LEU A 96 8.92 -0.40 -20.46
CA LEU A 96 8.48 0.90 -20.97
C LEU A 96 9.51 2.00 -20.64
N LYS A 97 9.57 3.07 -21.42
CA LYS A 97 10.56 4.16 -21.24
C LYS A 97 10.44 4.87 -19.90
N THR A 98 9.21 5.18 -19.50
CA THR A 98 8.91 5.99 -18.31
C THR A 98 8.78 5.14 -17.04
N GLN A 99 8.65 3.82 -17.17
CA GLN A 99 8.34 2.95 -16.04
C GLN A 99 9.57 2.21 -15.51
N LYS A 100 9.57 1.98 -14.19
CA LYS A 100 10.58 1.19 -13.49
C LYS A 100 10.35 -0.31 -13.72
N ALA A 101 11.38 -1.11 -13.40
CA ALA A 101 11.39 -2.57 -13.64
C ALA A 101 10.20 -3.34 -13.03
N TYR A 102 9.60 -2.84 -11.95
CA TYR A 102 8.45 -3.48 -11.31
C TYR A 102 7.15 -3.37 -12.13
N LYS A 103 7.09 -2.51 -13.15
CA LYS A 103 5.94 -2.36 -14.05
C LYS A 103 6.19 -2.95 -15.44
N ASP A 104 7.19 -3.82 -15.60
CA ASP A 104 7.43 -4.47 -16.89
C ASP A 104 6.20 -5.35 -17.25
N LYS A 105 5.64 -5.16 -18.45
CA LYS A 105 4.42 -5.85 -18.90
C LYS A 105 4.74 -6.98 -19.88
N LEU A 106 3.92 -8.02 -19.87
CA LEU A 106 3.99 -9.12 -20.85
C LEU A 106 3.02 -8.83 -22.00
N LEU A 107 3.56 -8.65 -23.19
CA LEU A 107 2.81 -8.25 -24.39
C LEU A 107 3.01 -9.27 -25.52
N THR A 108 2.02 -9.39 -26.39
CA THR A 108 2.10 -10.16 -27.64
C THR A 108 2.74 -9.33 -28.73
N GLU A 109 3.21 -9.96 -29.82
CA GLU A 109 3.88 -9.26 -30.92
C GLU A 109 3.05 -8.09 -31.48
N ASP A 110 1.74 -8.30 -31.63
CA ASP A 110 0.81 -7.32 -32.25
C ASP A 110 0.56 -6.10 -31.35
N THR A 111 0.66 -6.27 -30.04
CA THR A 111 0.40 -5.18 -29.07
C THR A 111 1.61 -4.27 -28.84
N ILE A 112 2.80 -4.59 -29.34
CA ILE A 112 4.02 -3.82 -29.03
C ILE A 112 4.15 -2.63 -29.99
N PRO A 113 4.21 -1.38 -29.49
CA PRO A 113 4.50 -0.21 -30.33
C PRO A 113 5.90 -0.32 -30.92
N ASP A 114 6.04 -0.03 -32.22
CA ASP A 114 7.29 -0.19 -32.97
C ASP A 114 7.94 -1.58 -32.81
N GLY A 115 7.10 -2.63 -32.69
CA GLY A 115 7.50 -3.99 -32.37
C GLY A 115 8.65 -4.52 -33.22
N ASN A 116 8.63 -4.28 -34.54
CA ASN A 116 9.66 -4.76 -35.46
C ASN A 116 11.07 -4.28 -35.10
N LEU A 117 11.23 -3.01 -34.73
CA LEU A 117 12.53 -2.44 -34.34
C LEU A 117 13.04 -3.10 -33.06
N HIS A 118 12.17 -3.22 -32.07
CA HIS A 118 12.51 -3.78 -30.76
C HIS A 118 12.77 -5.29 -30.82
N LEU A 119 11.98 -6.03 -31.60
CA LEU A 119 12.16 -7.47 -31.82
C LEU A 119 13.45 -7.75 -32.58
N ARG A 120 13.79 -6.95 -33.61
CA ARG A 120 15.05 -7.08 -34.33
C ARG A 120 16.25 -6.89 -33.38
N ARG A 121 16.23 -5.85 -32.54
CA ARG A 121 17.28 -5.60 -31.55
C ARG A 121 17.38 -6.71 -30.50
N PHE A 122 16.25 -7.29 -30.11
CA PHE A 122 16.21 -8.39 -29.15
C PHE A 122 16.76 -9.71 -29.73
N ARG A 123 16.48 -9.99 -31.01
CA ARG A 123 16.99 -11.16 -31.74
C ARG A 123 18.47 -11.03 -32.12
N ALA A 124 18.99 -9.81 -32.18
CA ALA A 124 20.40 -9.59 -32.46
C ALA A 124 21.28 -10.25 -31.38
N PRO A 125 22.39 -10.89 -31.76
CA PRO A 125 23.28 -11.54 -30.81
C PRO A 125 23.83 -10.49 -29.84
N LYS A 126 23.81 -10.80 -28.54
CA LYS A 126 24.46 -9.97 -27.53
C LYS A 126 25.96 -10.03 -27.81
N LYS A 127 26.57 -8.88 -28.10
CA LYS A 127 28.03 -8.78 -28.12
C LYS A 127 28.50 -9.12 -26.72
N THR A 128 29.28 -10.20 -26.59
CA THR A 128 29.98 -10.51 -25.35
C THR A 128 30.97 -9.38 -25.12
N GLU A 129 30.75 -8.56 -24.10
CA GLU A 129 31.79 -7.67 -23.61
C GLU A 129 32.91 -8.58 -23.13
N LYS A 130 34.08 -8.49 -23.77
CA LYS A 130 35.27 -9.22 -23.33
C LYS A 130 35.55 -8.74 -21.92
N SER A 131 35.39 -9.63 -20.94
CA SER A 131 35.92 -9.40 -19.59
C SER A 131 37.43 -9.24 -19.75
N HIS A 132 37.93 -8.02 -19.64
CA HIS A 132 39.34 -7.82 -19.36
C HIS A 132 39.60 -8.46 -17.99
N GLN A 133 40.31 -9.59 -18.01
CA GLN A 133 40.88 -10.22 -16.83
C GLN A 133 41.96 -9.32 -16.23
#